data_AF-A0A060Z9L5-F1
#
_entry.id   AF-A0A060Z9L5-F1
#
_cell.length_a   1.000
_cell.length_b   1.000
_cell.length_c   1.000
_cell.angle_alpha   90.00
_cell.angle_beta   90.00
_cell.angle_gamma   90.00
#
_symmetry.space_group_name_H-M   'P 1'
#
loop_
_entity.id
_entity.type
_entity.pdbx_description
1 polymer ?
#
loop_
_entity_poly.entity_id
_entity_poly.type
_entity_poly.pdbx_seq_one_letter_code
_entity_poly.pdbx_strand_id
1 'polypeptide(L)'
;MDNVQSALLNWKKVDEAPVIVNSSQITVFVNRVSTETIQMQSINIPDSSSASFSFPPLGADVLSPDEPVDVRVSVHNPFSWSEENNITGTVGSVSLTRGNGSVIPIENLSEEIEIFLPRPEGVQANSTILYLGNYSTLMVDVPSPDVTLVLKIKPSKNITFQLFLGYKDYPNDKQYIAKTQMPHQSNTQEEKYTWVLGPKDLTGKVGVHYLVVRPIVEAGVKSVNATVTVTSIAAQCKYWNETLSTWSEDGCRVGPLTTLLATQCLCTHLTFFGNSFFVMPNLVDVSRTAELFGTFAQNPVVVCFIGSIFVAYVLVVIWARRKDIQDTAKV
;
A
#
# COMPACT_ATOMS: atom_id res chain seq x y z
N MET A 1 -22.23 -20.28 7.53
CA MET A 1 -21.41 -19.93 8.71
C MET A 1 -22.29 -19.51 9.88
N ASP A 2 -23.33 -18.72 9.62
CA ASP A 2 -24.19 -18.09 10.64
C ASP A 2 -24.84 -19.04 11.64
N ASN A 3 -25.23 -20.24 11.21
CA ASN A 3 -25.79 -21.26 12.12
C ASN A 3 -24.77 -21.72 13.18
N VAL A 4 -23.49 -21.83 12.81
CA VAL A 4 -22.42 -22.21 13.73
C VAL A 4 -22.18 -21.10 14.74
N GLN A 5 -22.07 -19.86 14.28
CA GLN A 5 -21.90 -18.69 15.16
C GLN A 5 -23.09 -18.52 16.12
N SER A 6 -24.32 -18.74 15.63
CA SER A 6 -25.54 -18.67 16.46
C SER A 6 -25.55 -19.76 17.53
N ALA A 7 -25.14 -20.99 17.19
CA ALA A 7 -25.03 -22.08 18.17
C ALA A 7 -24.01 -21.77 19.27
N LEU A 8 -22.89 -21.12 18.93
CA LEU A 8 -21.87 -20.69 19.90
C LEU A 8 -22.36 -19.53 20.80
N LEU A 9 -23.31 -18.73 20.34
CA LEU A 9 -23.87 -17.58 21.08
C LEU A 9 -25.06 -17.94 21.98
N ASN A 10 -25.78 -19.04 21.72
CA ASN A 10 -27.03 -19.40 22.40
C ASN A 10 -26.98 -19.37 23.93
N TRP A 11 -25.85 -19.77 24.53
CA TRP A 11 -25.69 -19.85 25.99
C TRP A 11 -24.68 -18.84 26.55
N LYS A 12 -24.21 -17.92 25.71
CA LYS A 12 -23.19 -16.95 26.07
C LYS A 12 -23.80 -15.81 26.88
N LYS A 13 -23.18 -15.49 28.01
CA LYS A 13 -23.58 -14.33 28.84
C LYS A 13 -22.97 -13.04 28.30
N VAL A 14 -23.59 -11.91 28.63
CA VAL A 14 -23.07 -10.58 28.29
C VAL A 14 -21.73 -10.36 28.98
N ASP A 15 -20.75 -9.86 28.22
CA ASP A 15 -19.39 -9.54 28.66
C ASP A 15 -18.57 -10.75 29.17
N GLU A 16 -18.99 -11.96 28.81
CA GLU A 16 -18.20 -13.17 29.00
C GLU A 16 -17.08 -13.27 27.95
N ALA A 17 -15.92 -13.85 28.29
CA ALA A 17 -14.77 -14.01 27.39
C ALA A 17 -15.14 -14.64 26.04
N PRO A 18 -14.61 -14.15 24.89
CA PRO A 18 -15.05 -14.55 23.56
C PRO A 18 -14.79 -16.03 23.26
N VAL A 19 -15.59 -16.60 22.36
CA VAL A 19 -15.40 -17.96 21.86
C VAL A 19 -14.71 -17.90 20.50
N ILE A 20 -13.61 -18.62 20.37
CA ILE A 20 -12.75 -18.61 19.20
C ILE A 20 -12.56 -20.04 18.71
N VAL A 21 -12.91 -20.28 17.46
CA VAL A 21 -12.69 -21.56 16.78
C VAL A 21 -11.69 -21.30 15.66
N ASN A 22 -10.49 -21.83 15.81
CA ASN A 22 -9.42 -21.65 14.84
C ASN A 22 -9.08 -22.98 14.13
N SER A 23 -8.85 -22.92 12.83
CA SER A 23 -8.42 -24.03 11.99
C SER A 23 -7.50 -23.50 10.88
N SER A 24 -6.94 -24.39 10.05
CA SER A 24 -6.04 -23.98 8.97
C SER A 24 -6.71 -23.21 7.82
N GLN A 25 -8.05 -23.24 7.75
CA GLN A 25 -8.81 -22.66 6.62
C GLN A 25 -9.81 -21.59 7.06
N ILE A 26 -10.26 -21.66 8.31
CA ILE A 26 -11.35 -20.85 8.82
C ILE A 26 -11.04 -20.47 10.26
N THR A 27 -11.16 -19.18 10.56
CA THR A 27 -11.20 -18.68 11.92
C THR A 27 -12.56 -18.04 12.18
N VAL A 28 -13.21 -18.44 13.27
CA VAL A 28 -14.49 -17.90 13.72
C VAL A 28 -14.30 -17.33 15.11
N PHE A 29 -14.74 -16.09 15.30
CA PHE A 29 -14.77 -15.44 16.60
C PHE A 29 -16.20 -14.97 16.86
N VAL A 30 -16.73 -15.24 18.05
CA VAL A 30 -18.02 -14.71 18.49
C VAL A 30 -17.92 -14.15 19.90
N ASN A 31 -18.59 -13.02 20.12
CA ASN A 31 -18.70 -12.43 21.44
C ASN A 31 -20.09 -11.80 21.67
N ARG A 32 -20.53 -11.73 22.92
CA ARG A 32 -21.73 -11.00 23.33
C ARG A 32 -21.31 -9.91 24.30
N VAL A 33 -21.50 -8.67 23.90
CA VAL A 33 -20.97 -7.50 24.62
C VAL A 33 -22.05 -6.48 24.89
N SER A 34 -21.88 -5.72 25.97
CA SER A 34 -22.65 -4.50 26.22
C SER A 34 -22.28 -3.39 25.22
N THR A 35 -23.17 -2.44 25.06
CA THR A 35 -23.01 -1.26 24.19
C THR A 35 -21.84 -0.36 24.58
N GLU A 36 -21.57 -0.23 25.87
CA GLU A 36 -20.40 0.52 26.37
C GLU A 36 -19.10 -0.20 26.00
N THR A 37 -19.06 -1.52 26.13
CA THR A 37 -17.86 -2.32 25.86
C THR A 37 -17.49 -2.30 24.37
N ILE A 38 -18.48 -2.44 23.47
CA ILE A 38 -18.21 -2.45 22.02
C ILE A 38 -17.61 -1.13 21.52
N GLN A 39 -18.03 0.02 22.08
CA GLN A 39 -17.49 1.33 21.72
C GLN A 39 -16.00 1.51 22.08
N MET A 40 -15.48 0.69 23.00
CA MET A 40 -14.09 0.78 23.46
C MET A 40 -13.22 -0.40 22.99
N GLN A 41 -13.79 -1.34 22.23
CA GLN A 41 -13.14 -2.62 21.97
C GLN A 41 -12.52 -2.68 20.56
N SER A 42 -11.23 -3.00 20.52
CA SER A 42 -10.61 -3.59 19.35
C SER A 42 -10.76 -5.11 19.42
N ILE A 43 -11.29 -5.71 18.36
CA ILE A 43 -11.40 -7.15 18.22
C ILE A 43 -10.08 -7.65 17.66
N ASN A 44 -9.27 -8.24 18.53
CA ASN A 44 -8.03 -8.90 18.16
C ASN A 44 -8.23 -10.40 18.30
N ILE A 45 -8.17 -11.11 17.17
CA ILE A 45 -8.16 -12.57 17.18
C ILE A 45 -6.74 -13.01 17.57
N PRO A 46 -6.56 -13.85 18.61
CA PRO A 46 -5.25 -14.27 19.09
C PRO A 46 -4.60 -15.22 18.07
N ASP A 47 -3.82 -14.63 17.17
CA ASP A 47 -2.73 -15.20 16.36
C ASP A 47 -2.26 -14.08 15.43
N SER A 48 -0.95 -13.88 15.27
CA SER A 48 -0.39 -12.75 14.47
C SER A 48 -0.75 -12.77 12.98
N SER A 49 -1.33 -13.87 12.51
CA SER A 49 -1.84 -14.09 11.15
C SER A 49 -3.36 -13.86 11.03
N SER A 50 -4.01 -13.31 12.06
CA SER A 50 -5.47 -13.09 12.06
C SER A 50 -5.82 -11.62 11.84
N ALA A 51 -7.02 -11.39 11.29
CA ALA A 51 -7.55 -10.05 11.10
C ALA A 51 -7.93 -9.37 12.43
N SER A 52 -7.81 -8.04 12.48
CA SER A 52 -8.33 -7.23 13.59
C SER A 52 -9.31 -6.17 13.10
N PHE A 53 -10.24 -5.80 13.97
CA PHE A 53 -11.32 -4.86 13.67
C PHE A 53 -11.50 -3.90 14.84
N SER A 54 -11.55 -2.61 14.55
CA SER A 54 -11.78 -1.54 15.53
C SER A 54 -12.93 -0.66 15.04
N PHE A 55 -13.92 -0.45 15.91
CA PHE A 55 -15.09 0.36 15.57
C PHE A 55 -14.92 1.79 16.06
N PRO A 56 -15.42 2.79 15.30
CA PRO A 56 -15.63 4.12 15.85
C PRO A 56 -16.79 4.07 16.87
N PRO A 57 -16.96 5.13 17.69
CA PRO A 57 -18.13 5.27 18.55
C PRO A 57 -19.43 5.20 17.72
N LEU A 58 -20.16 4.10 17.86
CA LEU A 58 -21.45 3.92 17.19
C LEU A 58 -22.54 4.66 17.99
N GLY A 59 -23.31 5.51 17.30
CA GLY A 59 -24.36 6.32 17.91
C GLY A 59 -25.55 5.49 18.43
N ALA A 60 -26.37 6.10 19.27
CA ALA A 60 -27.58 5.48 19.84
C ALA A 60 -28.62 5.09 18.77
N ASP A 61 -28.54 5.70 17.59
CA ASP A 61 -29.38 5.37 16.43
C ASP A 61 -29.06 3.98 15.85
N VAL A 62 -27.84 3.48 16.07
CA VAL A 62 -27.36 2.18 15.57
C VAL A 62 -27.44 1.13 16.68
N LEU A 63 -26.97 1.47 17.88
CA LEU A 63 -26.93 0.56 19.03
C LEU A 63 -27.87 1.04 20.14
N SER A 64 -28.86 0.21 20.47
CA SER A 64 -29.77 0.47 21.59
C SER A 64 -29.03 0.26 22.92
N PRO A 65 -28.99 1.27 23.82
CA PRO A 65 -28.11 1.24 25.00
C PRO A 65 -28.39 0.06 25.93
N ASP A 66 -29.65 -0.37 26.04
CA ASP A 66 -30.09 -1.44 26.94
C ASP A 66 -30.02 -2.86 26.33
N GLU A 67 -29.68 -2.99 25.04
CA GLU A 67 -29.62 -4.29 24.36
C GLU A 67 -28.18 -4.75 24.13
N PRO A 68 -27.83 -6.00 24.48
CA PRO A 68 -26.51 -6.54 24.18
C PRO A 68 -26.35 -6.77 22.67
N VAL A 69 -25.10 -6.64 22.22
CA VAL A 69 -24.71 -6.80 20.83
C VAL A 69 -23.90 -8.09 20.68
N ASP A 70 -24.30 -8.92 19.73
CA ASP A 70 -23.56 -10.10 19.33
C ASP A 70 -22.59 -9.72 18.21
N VAL A 71 -21.31 -9.84 18.49
CA VAL A 71 -20.19 -9.63 17.55
C VAL A 71 -19.86 -10.96 16.90
N ARG A 72 -19.89 -11.01 15.57
CA ARG A 72 -19.59 -12.19 14.77
C ARG A 72 -18.49 -11.87 13.78
N VAL A 73 -17.38 -12.58 13.88
CA VAL A 73 -16.24 -12.44 12.97
C VAL A 73 -15.98 -13.76 12.27
N SER A 74 -15.70 -13.69 10.98
CA SER A 74 -15.30 -14.85 10.20
C SER A 74 -14.17 -14.49 9.23
N VAL A 75 -13.06 -15.22 9.34
CA VAL A 75 -11.89 -15.08 8.47
C VAL A 75 -11.78 -16.33 7.60
N HIS A 76 -12.30 -16.21 6.38
CA HIS A 76 -12.20 -17.18 5.29
C HIS A 76 -12.69 -16.51 4.00
N ASN A 77 -12.33 -17.04 2.83
CA ASN A 77 -12.84 -16.55 1.55
C ASN A 77 -13.97 -17.47 1.01
N PRO A 78 -15.26 -17.13 1.22
CA PRO A 78 -16.38 -17.89 0.65
C PRO A 78 -16.64 -17.57 -0.83
N PHE A 79 -15.96 -16.57 -1.41
CA PHE A 79 -16.19 -16.06 -2.76
C PHE A 79 -15.05 -16.40 -3.73
N SER A 80 -14.30 -17.47 -3.45
CA SER A 80 -13.18 -17.92 -4.28
C SER A 80 -13.57 -18.34 -5.70
N TRP A 81 -14.86 -18.51 -5.96
CA TRP A 81 -15.43 -18.82 -7.28
C TRP A 81 -15.60 -17.58 -8.18
N SER A 82 -15.51 -16.36 -7.63
CA SER A 82 -15.65 -15.13 -8.41
C SER A 82 -14.41 -14.90 -9.28
N GLU A 83 -14.56 -14.93 -10.61
CA GLU A 83 -13.44 -14.75 -11.55
C GLU A 83 -13.01 -13.27 -11.71
N GLU A 84 -13.93 -12.33 -11.48
CA GLU A 84 -13.64 -10.89 -11.52
C GLU A 84 -13.05 -10.41 -10.19
N ASN A 85 -11.96 -9.64 -10.27
CA ASN A 85 -11.32 -8.96 -9.13
C ASN A 85 -10.80 -9.91 -8.02
N ASN A 86 -10.11 -10.99 -8.41
CA ASN A 86 -9.51 -11.98 -7.49
C ASN A 86 -8.77 -11.33 -6.31
N ILE A 87 -9.30 -11.57 -5.11
CA ILE A 87 -8.64 -11.22 -3.86
C ILE A 87 -7.45 -12.15 -3.65
N THR A 88 -6.24 -11.58 -3.60
CA THR A 88 -5.01 -12.34 -3.38
C THR A 88 -4.66 -12.53 -1.90
N GLY A 89 -5.21 -11.68 -1.03
CA GLY A 89 -4.94 -11.68 0.40
C GLY A 89 -6.04 -12.33 1.25
N THR A 90 -6.04 -11.96 2.53
CA THR A 90 -6.98 -12.45 3.52
C THR A 90 -8.36 -11.84 3.32
N VAL A 91 -9.39 -12.68 3.43
CA VAL A 91 -10.80 -12.25 3.50
C VAL A 91 -11.31 -12.42 4.92
N GLY A 92 -11.88 -11.35 5.45
CA GLY A 92 -12.45 -11.30 6.79
C GLY A 92 -13.76 -10.54 6.80
N SER A 93 -14.68 -10.94 7.65
CA SER A 93 -15.96 -10.25 7.87
C SER A 93 -16.14 -10.00 9.36
N VAL A 94 -16.78 -8.88 9.66
CA VAL A 94 -17.36 -8.64 10.98
C VAL A 94 -18.80 -8.17 10.80
N SER A 95 -19.71 -8.80 11.53
CA SER A 95 -21.13 -8.43 11.56
C SER A 95 -21.60 -8.29 13.00
N LEU A 96 -22.49 -7.33 13.20
CA LEU A 96 -23.15 -7.12 14.48
C LEU A 96 -24.59 -7.60 14.37
N THR A 97 -25.04 -8.36 15.36
CA THR A 97 -26.40 -8.89 15.42
C THR A 97 -27.02 -8.61 16.78
N ARG A 98 -28.35 -8.51 16.84
CA ARG A 98 -29.10 -8.50 18.11
C ARG A 98 -29.18 -9.91 18.68
N GLY A 99 -29.58 -10.04 19.95
CA GLY A 99 -29.75 -11.34 20.61
C GLY A 99 -30.78 -12.29 19.95
N ASN A 100 -31.68 -11.76 19.11
CA ASN A 100 -32.60 -12.54 18.30
C ASN A 100 -32.01 -13.05 16.96
N GLY A 101 -30.75 -12.72 16.67
CA GLY A 101 -30.05 -13.06 15.43
C GLY A 101 -30.25 -12.09 14.27
N SER A 102 -31.07 -11.04 14.41
CA SER A 102 -31.23 -10.01 13.37
C SER A 102 -29.95 -9.20 13.20
N VAL A 103 -29.56 -8.93 11.95
CA VAL A 103 -28.39 -8.12 11.63
C VAL A 103 -28.65 -6.65 11.97
N ILE A 104 -27.66 -6.00 12.56
CA ILE A 104 -27.63 -4.55 12.77
C ILE A 104 -26.94 -3.95 11.53
N PRO A 105 -27.68 -3.26 10.64
CA PRO A 105 -27.09 -2.69 9.44
C PRO A 105 -26.17 -1.52 9.82
N ILE A 106 -24.92 -1.57 9.35
CA ILE A 106 -23.94 -0.51 9.54
C ILE A 106 -23.45 -0.09 8.16
N GLU A 107 -23.87 1.10 7.76
CA GLU A 107 -23.58 1.71 6.46
C GLU A 107 -23.45 3.22 6.60
N ASN A 108 -22.67 3.85 5.72
CA ASN A 108 -22.51 5.30 5.63
C ASN A 108 -22.09 5.98 6.95
N LEU A 109 -21.21 5.33 7.71
CA LEU A 109 -20.64 5.94 8.91
C LEU A 109 -19.84 7.20 8.58
N SER A 110 -19.91 8.20 9.46
CA SER A 110 -19.11 9.43 9.37
C SER A 110 -17.64 9.20 9.72
N GLU A 111 -17.40 8.28 10.65
CA GLU A 111 -16.06 7.80 11.01
C GLU A 111 -15.88 6.38 10.48
N GLU A 112 -14.68 6.06 10.03
CA GLU A 112 -14.38 4.78 9.38
C GLU A 112 -14.09 3.69 10.42
N ILE A 113 -14.53 2.47 10.12
CA ILE A 113 -14.13 1.25 10.80
C ILE A 113 -12.72 0.91 10.34
N GLU A 114 -11.83 0.65 11.30
CA GLU A 114 -10.45 0.29 11.04
C GLU A 114 -10.29 -1.23 11.07
N ILE A 115 -9.73 -1.76 9.98
CA ILE A 115 -9.60 -3.20 9.75
C ILE A 115 -8.16 -3.48 9.38
N PHE A 116 -7.48 -4.38 10.09
CA PHE A 116 -6.19 -4.89 9.66
C PHE A 116 -6.36 -6.29 9.08
N LEU A 117 -6.10 -6.41 7.78
CA LEU A 117 -6.09 -7.70 7.08
C LEU A 117 -4.63 -8.15 6.90
N PRO A 118 -4.24 -9.33 7.42
CA PRO A 118 -2.89 -9.82 7.30
C PRO A 118 -2.54 -10.11 5.82
N ARG A 119 -1.24 -10.16 5.54
CA ARG A 119 -0.72 -10.57 4.23
C ARG A 119 -0.04 -11.93 4.38
N PRO A 120 -0.22 -12.83 3.41
CA PRO A 120 0.48 -14.11 3.38
C PRO A 120 2.00 -13.91 3.50
N GLU A 121 2.66 -14.70 4.35
CA GLU A 121 4.11 -14.68 4.50
C GLU A 121 4.81 -15.09 3.20
N GLY A 122 5.88 -14.38 2.84
CA GLY A 122 6.72 -14.72 1.68
C GLY A 122 7.11 -13.52 0.80
N VAL A 123 6.56 -12.33 1.03
CA VAL A 123 6.91 -11.15 0.24
C VAL A 123 7.84 -10.23 1.02
N GLN A 124 9.14 -10.40 0.78
CA GLN A 124 10.16 -9.49 1.26
C GLN A 124 10.09 -8.21 0.41
N ALA A 125 9.37 -7.18 0.88
CA ALA A 125 9.47 -5.89 0.21
C ALA A 125 10.82 -5.26 0.58
N ASN A 126 11.62 -5.02 -0.44
CA ASN A 126 12.94 -4.42 -0.28
C ASN A 126 12.78 -2.92 -0.04
N SER A 127 13.32 -2.44 1.08
CA SER A 127 13.46 -1.01 1.32
C SER A 127 14.72 -0.48 0.64
N THR A 128 14.68 0.76 0.17
CA THR A 128 15.84 1.42 -0.45
C THR A 128 16.28 2.60 0.39
N ILE A 129 17.58 2.68 0.64
CA ILE A 129 18.20 3.80 1.35
C ILE A 129 18.64 4.82 0.31
N LEU A 130 18.12 6.04 0.40
CA LEU A 130 18.48 7.17 -0.44
C LEU A 130 19.35 8.15 0.32
N TYR A 131 20.39 8.66 -0.32
CA TYR A 131 21.29 9.69 0.22
C TYR A 131 20.86 11.07 -0.27
N LEU A 132 20.27 11.87 0.62
CA LEU A 132 19.53 13.06 0.20
C LEU A 132 20.39 14.15 -0.43
N GLY A 133 21.66 14.33 -0.04
CA GLY A 133 22.56 15.31 -0.63
C GLY A 133 21.84 16.64 -0.92
N ASN A 134 21.60 16.93 -2.21
CA ASN A 134 20.67 17.97 -2.67
C ASN A 134 19.24 17.43 -2.90
N TYR A 135 19.11 16.31 -3.60
CA TYR A 135 17.90 15.51 -3.71
C TYR A 135 18.28 14.07 -4.08
N SER A 136 17.37 13.13 -3.88
CA SER A 136 17.48 11.78 -4.43
C SER A 136 16.25 11.44 -5.25
N THR A 137 16.40 10.56 -6.23
CA THR A 137 15.28 10.04 -7.01
C THR A 137 15.22 8.53 -6.95
N LEU A 138 14.02 8.02 -6.74
CA LEU A 138 13.71 6.61 -6.69
C LEU A 138 12.68 6.27 -7.77
N MET A 139 12.92 5.19 -8.50
CA MET A 139 11.96 4.63 -9.43
C MET A 139 11.00 3.70 -8.68
N VAL A 140 9.69 3.89 -8.86
CA VAL A 140 8.61 3.09 -8.26
C VAL A 140 7.68 2.63 -9.37
N ASP A 141 7.35 1.34 -9.41
CA ASP A 141 6.43 0.79 -10.41
C ASP A 141 5.04 0.57 -9.83
N VAL A 142 4.02 1.21 -10.42
CA VAL A 142 2.61 1.05 -10.02
C VAL A 142 2.00 -0.10 -10.82
N PRO A 143 1.62 -1.23 -10.17
CA PRO A 143 1.29 -2.47 -10.87
C PRO A 143 -0.10 -2.52 -11.53
N SER A 144 -1.04 -1.69 -11.10
CA SER A 144 -2.41 -1.66 -11.65
C SER A 144 -3.04 -0.26 -11.51
N PRO A 145 -4.16 0.05 -12.21
CA PRO A 145 -4.78 1.37 -12.13
C PRO A 145 -5.56 1.59 -10.83
N ASP A 146 -5.99 0.50 -10.18
CA ASP A 146 -6.89 0.51 -9.03
C ASP A 146 -6.16 0.34 -7.69
N VAL A 147 -4.84 0.23 -7.69
CA VAL A 147 -4.07 0.12 -6.43
C VAL A 147 -3.90 1.45 -5.74
N THR A 148 -3.86 1.38 -4.41
CA THR A 148 -3.30 2.44 -3.60
C THR A 148 -1.82 2.18 -3.38
N LEU A 149 -0.99 3.18 -3.72
CA LEU A 149 0.44 3.19 -3.45
C LEU A 149 0.69 3.81 -2.07
N VAL A 150 1.27 3.04 -1.16
CA VAL A 150 1.68 3.49 0.17
C VAL A 150 3.20 3.58 0.20
N LEU A 151 3.73 4.78 0.38
CA LEU A 151 5.16 5.05 0.52
C LEU A 151 5.46 5.37 1.99
N LYS A 152 6.28 4.54 2.64
CA LYS A 152 6.83 4.84 3.98
C LYS A 152 8.25 5.39 3.83
N ILE A 153 8.50 6.60 4.32
CA ILE A 153 9.78 7.31 4.17
C ILE A 153 10.36 7.63 5.56
N LYS A 154 11.19 6.73 6.09
CA LYS A 154 11.80 6.89 7.41
C LYS A 154 13.12 7.66 7.31
N PRO A 155 13.24 8.88 7.85
CA PRO A 155 14.52 9.61 7.84
C PRO A 155 15.46 9.12 8.94
N SER A 156 16.78 9.21 8.70
CA SER A 156 17.80 8.88 9.70
C SER A 156 17.97 9.91 10.81
N LYS A 157 17.42 11.11 10.62
CA LYS A 157 17.41 12.20 11.60
C LYS A 157 16.17 13.08 11.41
N ASN A 158 15.86 13.92 12.39
CA ASN A 158 14.71 14.82 12.30
C ASN A 158 14.96 15.92 11.26
N ILE A 159 14.47 15.68 10.04
CA ILE A 159 14.58 16.61 8.90
C ILE A 159 13.24 16.70 8.20
N THR A 160 12.98 17.88 7.66
CA THR A 160 11.81 18.15 6.82
C THR A 160 12.20 17.97 5.37
N PHE A 161 11.37 17.29 4.59
CA PHE A 161 11.62 17.07 3.18
C PHE A 161 10.32 17.10 2.37
N GLN A 162 10.44 17.51 1.12
CA GLN A 162 9.39 17.55 0.14
C GLN A 162 9.51 16.34 -0.79
N LEU A 163 8.37 15.75 -1.10
CA LEU A 163 8.23 14.61 -1.99
C LEU A 163 7.48 15.04 -3.24
N PHE A 164 7.99 14.65 -4.40
CA PHE A 164 7.32 14.83 -5.68
C PHE A 164 7.23 13.49 -6.38
N LEU A 165 6.06 13.20 -6.95
CA LEU A 165 5.85 12.03 -7.78
C LEU A 165 5.62 12.47 -9.23
N GLY A 166 6.37 11.89 -10.15
CA GLY A 166 6.22 12.05 -11.60
C GLY A 166 5.85 10.73 -12.26
N TYR A 167 5.19 10.79 -13.43
CA TYR A 167 4.85 9.63 -14.24
C TYR A 167 5.66 9.64 -15.53
N LYS A 168 6.42 8.58 -15.81
CA LYS A 168 7.34 8.43 -16.95
C LYS A 168 8.47 9.46 -17.08
N ASP A 169 8.33 10.62 -16.44
CA ASP A 169 9.30 11.70 -16.42
C ASP A 169 9.64 12.11 -14.98
N TYR A 170 10.83 12.69 -14.81
CA TYR A 170 11.30 13.23 -13.55
C TYR A 170 10.46 14.46 -13.14
N PRO A 171 9.86 14.46 -11.94
CA PRO A 171 9.04 15.59 -11.50
C PRO A 171 9.90 16.81 -11.14
N ASN A 172 9.31 17.99 -11.28
CA ASN A 172 9.88 19.27 -10.86
C ASN A 172 8.80 20.16 -10.21
N ASP A 173 9.16 21.37 -9.81
CA ASP A 173 8.25 22.28 -9.08
C ASP A 173 6.99 22.70 -9.88
N LYS A 174 6.99 22.53 -11.20
CA LYS A 174 5.86 22.84 -12.10
C LYS A 174 5.15 21.60 -12.64
N GLN A 175 5.86 20.49 -12.78
CA GLN A 175 5.38 19.26 -13.40
C GLN A 175 5.52 18.10 -12.42
N TYR A 176 4.40 17.70 -11.81
CA TYR A 176 4.28 16.57 -10.90
C TYR A 176 2.84 16.04 -10.97
N ILE A 177 2.64 14.77 -10.62
CA ILE A 177 1.29 14.20 -10.46
C ILE A 177 0.77 14.41 -9.03
N ALA A 178 1.66 14.27 -8.05
CA ALA A 178 1.35 14.45 -6.64
C ALA A 178 2.58 15.02 -5.94
N LYS A 179 2.36 15.84 -4.91
CA LYS A 179 3.41 16.37 -4.05
C LYS A 179 2.94 16.38 -2.61
N THR A 180 3.89 16.22 -1.69
CA THR A 180 3.60 16.37 -0.27
C THR A 180 4.86 16.76 0.51
N GLN A 181 4.70 17.10 1.79
CA GLN A 181 5.78 17.46 2.70
C GLN A 181 5.69 16.63 3.97
N MET A 182 6.85 16.15 4.45
CA MET A 182 6.96 15.37 5.67
C MET A 182 7.93 16.02 6.67
N PRO A 183 7.72 15.84 7.99
CA PRO A 183 6.68 15.01 8.60
C PRO A 183 5.26 15.61 8.50
N HIS A 184 4.24 14.76 8.39
CA HIS A 184 2.83 15.17 8.47
C HIS A 184 2.42 15.56 9.89
N GLN A 185 1.34 16.34 10.03
CA GLN A 185 0.70 16.60 11.31
C GLN A 185 -0.11 15.37 11.74
N SER A 186 0.54 14.40 12.38
CA SER A 186 -0.12 13.25 13.02
C SER A 186 0.47 13.01 14.41
N ASN A 187 -0.26 12.29 15.27
CA ASN A 187 0.18 11.89 16.60
C ASN A 187 1.09 10.65 16.54
N THR A 188 0.93 9.76 15.55
CA THR A 188 1.71 8.52 15.45
C THR A 188 2.98 8.74 14.61
N GLN A 189 4.09 8.13 15.03
CA GLN A 189 5.36 8.29 14.33
C GLN A 189 5.33 7.65 12.93
N GLU A 190 4.53 6.61 12.72
CA GLU A 190 4.39 5.96 11.42
C GLU A 190 3.62 6.81 10.41
N GLU A 191 2.50 7.41 10.79
CA GLU A 191 1.71 8.25 9.89
C GLU A 191 2.44 9.52 9.48
N LYS A 192 3.24 10.11 10.39
CA LYS A 192 4.07 11.29 10.08
C LYS A 192 4.93 11.10 8.83
N TYR A 193 5.30 9.86 8.52
CA TYR A 193 6.23 9.50 7.46
C TYR A 193 5.62 8.55 6.42
N THR A 194 4.29 8.51 6.33
CA THR A 194 3.59 7.66 5.35
C THR A 194 2.79 8.51 4.37
N TRP A 195 3.00 8.28 3.08
CA TRP A 195 2.23 8.90 2.00
C TRP A 195 1.34 7.83 1.36
N VAL A 196 0.03 8.02 1.45
CA VAL A 196 -0.97 7.16 0.82
C VAL A 196 -1.47 7.85 -0.44
N LEU A 197 -1.36 7.18 -1.58
CA LEU A 197 -1.74 7.67 -2.90
C LEU A 197 -2.73 6.71 -3.54
N GLY A 198 -4.02 7.07 -3.51
CA GLY A 198 -5.07 6.26 -4.10
C GLY A 198 -5.09 6.34 -5.64
N PRO A 199 -5.96 5.55 -6.30
CA PRO A 199 -6.13 5.58 -7.76
C PRO A 199 -6.41 6.99 -8.32
N LYS A 200 -7.18 7.79 -7.58
CA LYS A 200 -7.51 9.18 -7.94
C LYS A 200 -6.28 10.09 -7.89
N ASP A 201 -5.42 9.93 -6.89
CA ASP A 201 -4.18 10.71 -6.74
C ASP A 201 -3.14 10.35 -7.81
N LEU A 202 -3.13 9.08 -8.22
CA LEU A 202 -2.29 8.57 -9.30
C LEU A 202 -2.86 8.89 -10.68
N THR A 203 -4.06 9.46 -10.78
CA THR A 203 -4.79 9.74 -12.03
C THR A 203 -4.95 8.49 -12.92
N GLY A 204 -5.07 7.30 -12.30
CA GLY A 204 -5.16 6.01 -12.99
C GLY A 204 -3.91 5.62 -13.80
N LYS A 205 -2.76 6.28 -13.57
CA LYS A 205 -1.53 6.01 -14.32
C LYS A 205 -0.82 4.78 -13.78
N VAL A 206 -0.50 3.85 -14.68
CA VAL A 206 0.12 2.56 -14.38
C VAL A 206 1.55 2.50 -14.92
N GLY A 207 2.43 1.80 -14.20
CA GLY A 207 3.83 1.57 -14.54
C GLY A 207 4.79 2.54 -13.84
N VAL A 208 5.85 2.93 -14.54
CA VAL A 208 6.99 3.64 -13.96
C VAL A 208 6.65 5.06 -13.51
N HIS A 209 6.92 5.30 -12.23
CA HIS A 209 6.88 6.59 -11.57
C HIS A 209 8.25 6.95 -10.98
N TYR A 210 8.55 8.25 -10.92
CA TYR A 210 9.77 8.77 -10.30
C TYR A 210 9.40 9.56 -9.04
N LEU A 211 9.85 9.06 -7.89
CA LEU A 211 9.75 9.73 -6.60
C LEU A 211 11.01 10.54 -6.35
N VAL A 212 10.88 11.86 -6.30
CA VAL A 212 11.96 12.77 -5.91
C VAL A 212 11.78 13.14 -4.44
N VAL A 213 12.84 12.94 -3.65
CA VAL A 213 12.91 13.35 -2.25
C VAL A 213 13.91 14.50 -2.13
N ARG A 214 13.43 15.67 -1.69
CA ARG A 214 14.22 16.91 -1.57
C ARG A 214 14.18 17.42 -0.13
N PRO A 215 15.30 17.48 0.62
CA PRO A 215 15.34 18.11 1.93
C PRO A 215 15.01 19.61 1.83
N ILE A 216 14.27 20.12 2.81
CA ILE A 216 14.02 21.56 2.97
C ILE A 216 15.10 22.10 3.89
N VAL A 217 15.90 23.03 3.36
CA VAL A 217 17.07 23.62 4.05
C VAL A 217 17.02 25.12 4.03
N GLU A 218 17.76 25.74 4.95
CA GLU A 218 17.95 27.19 4.99
C GLU A 218 18.73 27.70 3.78
N ALA A 219 18.51 28.98 3.44
CA ALA A 219 19.19 29.63 2.33
C ALA A 219 20.72 29.57 2.51
N GLY A 220 21.42 29.06 1.49
CA GLY A 220 22.89 28.93 1.49
C GLY A 220 23.40 27.51 1.78
N VAL A 221 22.55 26.60 2.28
CA VAL A 221 22.91 25.18 2.45
C VAL A 221 22.73 24.46 1.12
N LYS A 222 23.81 23.91 0.56
CA LYS A 222 23.80 23.22 -0.75
C LYS A 222 23.52 21.71 -0.66
N SER A 223 23.79 21.10 0.50
CA SER A 223 23.64 19.66 0.67
C SER A 223 23.43 19.28 2.13
N VAL A 224 22.64 18.24 2.37
CA VAL A 224 22.43 17.63 3.68
C VAL A 224 23.02 16.23 3.69
N ASN A 225 23.85 15.95 4.70
CA ASN A 225 24.27 14.58 4.99
C ASN A 225 23.16 13.83 5.75
N ALA A 226 22.11 13.43 5.04
CA ALA A 226 20.98 12.69 5.58
C ALA A 226 20.62 11.53 4.65
N THR A 227 20.03 10.50 5.24
CA THR A 227 19.48 9.37 4.50
C THR A 227 18.01 9.19 4.82
N VAL A 228 17.27 8.66 3.85
CA VAL A 228 15.89 8.21 4.05
C VAL A 228 15.76 6.77 3.58
N THR A 229 15.05 5.97 4.35
CA THR A 229 14.67 4.61 3.95
C THR A 229 13.27 4.68 3.38
N VAL A 230 13.13 4.34 2.10
CA VAL A 230 11.85 4.30 1.40
C VAL A 230 11.40 2.85 1.26
N THR A 231 10.16 2.59 1.69
CA THR A 231 9.46 1.32 1.47
C THR A 231 8.19 1.61 0.70
N SER A 232 8.00 0.93 -0.43
CA SER A 232 6.80 1.06 -1.26
C SER A 232 5.91 -0.16 -1.12
N ILE A 233 4.61 0.07 -1.01
CA ILE A 233 3.60 -0.96 -0.81
C ILE A 233 2.42 -0.68 -1.74
N ALA A 234 2.06 -1.64 -2.58
CA ALA A 234 0.84 -1.57 -3.38
C ALA A 234 -0.24 -2.45 -2.73
N ALA A 235 -1.38 -1.83 -2.40
CA ALA A 235 -2.45 -2.47 -1.66
C ALA A 235 -3.83 -2.01 -2.16
N GLN A 236 -4.83 -2.86 -1.96
CA GLN A 236 -6.24 -2.56 -2.18
C GLN A 236 -7.05 -3.07 -0.99
N CYS A 237 -8.10 -2.34 -0.65
CA CYS A 237 -9.12 -2.73 0.30
C CYS A 237 -10.44 -2.82 -0.45
N LYS A 238 -10.98 -4.03 -0.54
CA LYS A 238 -12.22 -4.31 -1.25
C LYS A 238 -13.24 -4.88 -0.30
N TYR A 239 -14.50 -4.73 -0.65
CA TYR A 239 -15.61 -5.37 0.02
C TYR A 239 -16.46 -6.14 -0.99
N TRP A 240 -17.15 -7.16 -0.50
CA TRP A 240 -18.05 -7.95 -1.33
C TRP A 240 -19.39 -7.23 -1.46
N ASN A 241 -19.75 -6.82 -2.68
CA ASN A 241 -21.06 -6.27 -2.99
C ASN A 241 -22.02 -7.41 -3.31
N GLU A 242 -22.90 -7.74 -2.37
CA GLU A 242 -23.87 -8.83 -2.51
C GLU A 242 -24.87 -8.60 -3.66
N THR A 243 -25.24 -7.35 -3.95
CA THR A 243 -26.22 -7.02 -5.00
C THR A 243 -25.66 -7.31 -6.39
N LEU A 244 -24.38 -6.98 -6.60
CA LEU A 244 -23.71 -7.20 -7.88
C LEU A 244 -22.97 -8.54 -7.93
N SER A 245 -22.81 -9.21 -6.79
CA SER A 245 -21.96 -10.40 -6.64
C SER A 245 -20.53 -10.17 -7.14
N THR A 246 -19.96 -9.02 -6.79
CA THR A 246 -18.60 -8.61 -7.19
C THR A 246 -17.86 -7.87 -6.07
N TRP A 247 -16.52 -7.88 -6.14
CA TRP A 247 -15.70 -7.06 -5.25
C TRP A 247 -15.68 -5.59 -5.69
N SER A 248 -15.98 -4.67 -4.77
CA SER A 248 -15.93 -3.21 -4.97
C SER A 248 -14.99 -2.54 -3.95
N GLU A 249 -14.55 -1.33 -4.26
CA GLU A 249 -13.75 -0.46 -3.38
C GLU A 249 -14.58 0.67 -2.75
N ASP A 250 -15.85 0.80 -3.13
CA ASP A 250 -16.72 1.89 -2.67
C ASP A 250 -16.89 1.90 -1.14
N GLY A 251 -16.69 3.08 -0.54
CA GLY A 251 -16.77 3.25 0.91
C GLY A 251 -15.60 2.63 1.69
N CYS A 252 -14.57 2.13 1.02
CA CYS A 252 -13.34 1.62 1.63
C CYS A 252 -12.10 2.32 1.05
N ARG A 253 -11.08 2.52 1.88
CA ARG A 253 -9.76 3.00 1.44
C ARG A 253 -8.63 2.37 2.23
N VAL A 254 -7.45 2.35 1.64
CA VAL A 254 -6.23 1.91 2.34
C VAL A 254 -5.76 3.01 3.29
N GLY A 255 -5.37 2.61 4.50
CA GLY A 255 -4.90 3.51 5.55
C GLY A 255 -3.35 3.61 5.65
N PRO A 256 -2.84 4.64 6.33
CA PRO A 256 -1.40 4.93 6.46
C PRO A 256 -0.63 3.95 7.36
N LEU A 257 -1.29 3.20 8.24
CA LEU A 257 -0.68 2.17 9.07
C LEU A 257 -0.47 0.85 8.30
N THR A 258 -0.78 0.80 7.01
CA THR A 258 -0.47 -0.35 6.15
C THR A 258 1.02 -0.70 6.20
N THR A 259 1.34 -1.96 6.46
CA THR A 259 2.70 -2.50 6.53
C THR A 259 2.92 -3.61 5.50
N LEU A 260 4.10 -4.23 5.54
CA LEU A 260 4.39 -5.43 4.74
C LEU A 260 3.66 -6.66 5.26
N LEU A 261 3.24 -6.66 6.52
CA LEU A 261 2.62 -7.79 7.20
C LEU A 261 1.09 -7.69 7.20
N ALA A 262 0.53 -6.48 7.17
CA ALA A 262 -0.90 -6.25 7.20
C ALA A 262 -1.30 -5.01 6.40
N THR A 263 -2.48 -5.04 5.82
CA THR A 263 -3.11 -3.89 5.15
C THR A 263 -4.13 -3.29 6.08
N GLN A 264 -4.03 -1.98 6.33
CA GLN A 264 -5.05 -1.23 7.05
C GLN A 264 -6.10 -0.80 6.05
N CYS A 265 -7.34 -1.21 6.28
CA CYS A 265 -8.52 -0.80 5.54
C CYS A 265 -9.39 0.07 6.43
N LEU A 266 -9.86 1.18 5.89
CA LEU A 266 -10.74 2.12 6.54
C LEU A 266 -12.04 2.14 5.74
N CYS A 267 -13.13 1.63 6.33
CA CYS A 267 -14.39 1.41 5.62
C CYS A 267 -15.58 2.03 6.37
N THR A 268 -16.62 2.48 5.65
CA THR A 268 -17.81 3.14 6.23
C THR A 268 -19.01 2.22 6.40
N HIS A 269 -18.87 0.93 6.10
CA HIS A 269 -19.93 -0.09 6.17
C HIS A 269 -19.37 -1.43 6.67
N LEU A 270 -20.26 -2.35 7.04
CA LEU A 270 -19.91 -3.72 7.45
C LEU A 270 -20.37 -4.77 6.45
N THR A 271 -19.40 -5.55 5.95
CA THR A 271 -19.62 -6.64 5.00
C THR A 271 -18.50 -7.68 5.13
N PHE A 272 -18.22 -8.43 4.06
CA PHE A 272 -16.97 -9.15 3.87
C PHE A 272 -15.93 -8.25 3.23
N PHE A 273 -14.76 -8.17 3.82
CA PHE A 273 -13.63 -7.40 3.35
C PHE A 273 -12.52 -8.33 2.85
N GLY A 274 -11.86 -7.92 1.77
CA GLY A 274 -10.70 -8.60 1.23
C GLY A 274 -9.61 -7.60 0.91
N ASN A 275 -8.36 -7.93 1.23
CA ASN A 275 -7.22 -7.15 0.75
C ASN A 275 -6.59 -7.81 -0.48
N SER A 276 -6.18 -6.99 -1.44
CA SER A 276 -5.26 -7.43 -2.50
C SER A 276 -3.94 -6.73 -2.32
N PHE A 277 -2.85 -7.47 -2.48
CA PHE A 277 -1.50 -6.95 -2.39
C PHE A 277 -0.73 -7.28 -3.67
N PHE A 278 0.19 -6.39 -4.02
CA PHE A 278 1.03 -6.55 -5.20
C PHE A 278 2.49 -6.48 -4.79
N VAL A 279 3.29 -7.42 -5.31
CA VAL A 279 4.73 -7.43 -5.08
C VAL A 279 5.35 -6.36 -5.95
N MET A 280 5.83 -5.29 -5.34
CA MET A 280 6.55 -4.25 -6.06
C MET A 280 7.96 -4.76 -6.40
N PRO A 281 8.45 -4.56 -7.63
CA PRO A 281 9.82 -4.91 -7.99
C PRO A 281 10.82 -4.09 -7.17
N ASN A 282 12.08 -4.52 -7.20
CA ASN A 282 13.16 -3.82 -6.49
C ASN A 282 13.17 -2.33 -6.86
N LEU A 283 13.12 -1.51 -5.82
CA LEU A 283 13.27 -0.07 -5.90
C LEU A 283 14.70 0.26 -6.38
N VAL A 284 14.82 1.16 -7.37
CA VAL A 284 16.12 1.55 -7.95
C VAL A 284 16.39 3.03 -7.67
N ASP A 285 17.51 3.31 -7.00
CA ASP A 285 18.05 4.66 -6.82
C ASP A 285 18.73 5.13 -8.12
N VAL A 286 17.94 5.80 -8.96
CA VAL A 286 18.41 6.29 -10.26
C VAL A 286 19.36 7.49 -10.13
N SER A 287 19.29 8.25 -9.03
CA SER A 287 20.24 9.34 -8.76
C SER A 287 21.65 8.80 -8.59
N ARG A 288 21.81 7.76 -7.76
CA ARG A 288 23.12 7.14 -7.55
C ARG A 288 23.64 6.46 -8.81
N THR A 289 22.77 5.78 -9.56
CA THR A 289 23.15 5.22 -10.87
C THR A 289 23.68 6.31 -11.81
N ALA A 290 23.01 7.46 -11.90
CA ALA A 290 23.46 8.58 -12.72
C ALA A 290 24.80 9.17 -12.24
N GLU A 291 25.03 9.30 -10.93
CA GLU A 291 26.32 9.74 -10.37
C GLU A 291 27.46 8.79 -10.76
N LEU A 292 27.25 7.48 -10.59
CA LEU A 292 28.23 6.47 -11.02
C LEU A 292 28.50 6.57 -12.52
N PHE A 293 27.47 6.79 -13.35
CA PHE A 293 27.68 7.02 -14.78
C PHE A 293 28.48 8.29 -15.07
N GLY A 294 28.25 9.37 -14.31
CA GLY A 294 29.02 10.61 -14.38
C GLY A 294 30.51 10.42 -14.06
N THR A 295 30.86 9.50 -13.15
CA THR A 295 32.28 9.20 -12.86
C THR A 295 33.02 8.55 -14.02
N PHE A 296 32.35 7.86 -14.94
CA PHE A 296 33.02 7.33 -16.14
C PHE A 296 33.55 8.45 -17.03
N ALA A 297 32.81 9.56 -17.13
CA ALA A 297 33.26 10.74 -17.88
C ALA A 297 34.49 11.41 -17.23
N GLN A 298 34.64 11.27 -15.92
CA GLN A 298 35.81 11.74 -15.18
C GLN A 298 37.01 10.78 -15.27
N ASN A 299 36.82 9.57 -15.80
CA ASN A 299 37.91 8.61 -16.02
C ASN A 299 38.41 8.71 -17.47
N PRO A 300 39.54 9.41 -17.71
CA PRO A 300 40.04 9.64 -19.06
C PRO A 300 40.38 8.34 -19.80
N VAL A 301 40.72 7.25 -19.09
CA VAL A 301 41.02 5.95 -19.70
C VAL A 301 39.79 5.36 -20.38
N VAL A 302 38.63 5.40 -19.71
CA VAL A 302 37.37 4.85 -20.23
C VAL A 302 36.87 5.66 -21.41
N VAL A 303 36.90 7.00 -21.31
CA VAL A 303 36.49 7.90 -22.39
C VAL A 303 37.36 7.71 -23.63
N CYS A 304 38.68 7.63 -23.46
CA CYS A 304 39.60 7.38 -24.57
C CYS A 304 39.40 6.00 -25.20
N PHE A 305 39.09 4.96 -24.41
CA PHE A 305 38.84 3.62 -24.91
C PHE A 305 37.54 3.51 -25.73
N ILE A 306 36.44 4.07 -25.22
CA ILE A 306 35.17 4.09 -25.96
C ILE A 306 35.30 4.97 -27.21
N GLY A 307 35.98 6.11 -27.09
CA GLY A 307 36.27 7.01 -28.21
C GLY A 307 37.08 6.33 -29.31
N SER A 308 38.11 5.54 -28.97
CA SER A 308 38.92 4.84 -29.97
C SER A 308 38.13 3.75 -30.71
N ILE A 309 37.27 3.00 -30.01
CA ILE A 309 36.35 2.04 -30.62
C ILE A 309 35.39 2.74 -31.59
N PHE A 310 34.82 3.88 -31.19
CA PHE A 310 33.91 4.64 -32.03
C PHE A 310 34.60 5.18 -33.29
N VAL A 311 35.82 5.71 -33.16
CA VAL A 311 36.63 6.17 -34.31
C VAL A 311 36.96 5.00 -35.23
N ALA A 312 37.39 3.86 -34.69
CA ALA A 312 37.66 2.66 -35.48
C ALA A 312 36.40 2.18 -36.24
N TYR A 313 35.24 2.17 -35.58
CA TYR A 313 33.96 1.84 -36.21
C TYR A 313 33.63 2.78 -37.36
N VAL A 314 33.73 4.11 -37.17
CA VAL A 314 33.48 5.09 -38.23
C VAL A 314 34.44 4.91 -39.40
N LEU A 315 35.73 4.63 -39.15
CA LEU A 315 36.70 4.35 -40.20
C LEU A 315 36.33 3.08 -40.99
N VAL A 316 35.91 2.01 -40.32
CA VAL A 316 35.44 0.78 -40.96
C VAL A 316 34.19 1.03 -41.79
N VAL A 317 33.23 1.81 -41.28
CA VAL A 317 32.00 2.17 -42.02
C VAL A 317 32.33 3.01 -43.26
N ILE A 318 33.23 4.00 -43.15
CA ILE A 318 33.66 4.81 -44.30
C ILE A 318 34.37 3.92 -45.33
N TRP A 319 35.25 3.03 -44.89
CA TRP A 319 35.95 2.10 -45.77
C TRP A 319 34.99 1.15 -46.47
N ALA A 320 34.03 0.57 -45.73
CA ALA A 320 33.00 -0.30 -46.27
C ALA A 320 32.13 0.43 -47.31
N ARG A 321 31.66 1.65 -47.02
CA ARG A 321 30.92 2.45 -48.02
C ARG A 321 31.73 2.76 -49.27
N ARG A 322 33.03 3.05 -49.13
CA ARG A 322 33.91 3.26 -50.29
C ARG A 322 34.04 2.01 -51.14
N LYS A 323 34.14 0.84 -50.50
CA LYS A 323 34.21 -0.45 -51.21
C LYS A 323 32.89 -0.80 -51.90
N ASP A 324 31.77 -0.57 -51.25
CA ASP A 324 30.42 -0.80 -51.80
C ASP A 324 30.17 0.06 -53.06
N ILE A 325 30.60 1.33 -53.05
CA ILE A 325 30.54 2.21 -54.23
C ILE A 325 31.46 1.72 -55.36
N GLN A 326 32.65 1.19 -55.03
CA GLN A 326 33.60 0.68 -56.03
C GLN A 326 33.11 -0.61 -56.70
N ASP A 327 32.46 -1.50 -55.96
CA ASP A 327 31.89 -2.74 -56.52
C ASP A 327 30.68 -2.44 -57.42
N THR A 328 29.88 -1.43 -57.09
CA THR A 328 28.77 -0.99 -57.96
C THR A 328 29.25 -0.43 -59.31
N ALA A 329 30.49 0.07 -59.39
CA ALA A 329 31.08 0.65 -60.60
C ALA A 329 31.79 -0.38 -61.51
N LYS A 330 31.87 -1.65 -61.11
CA LYS A 330 32.45 -2.72 -61.92
C LYS A 330 31.37 -3.33 -62.83
N VAL A 331 31.42 -2.94 -64.12
CA VAL A 331 30.78 -3.65 -65.24
C VAL A 331 31.75 -4.71 -65.78
#